data_AF-A0AAW0SEN7-F1
#
_entry.id   AF-A0AAW0SEN7-F1
#
_cell.length_a   1.000
_cell.length_b   1.000
_cell.length_c   1.000
_cell.angle_alpha   90.00
_cell.angle_beta   90.00
_cell.angle_gamma   90.00
#
_symmetry.space_group_name_H-M   'P 1'
#
loop_
_entity.id
_entity.type
_entity.pdbx_description
1 polymer ?
#
loop_
_entity_poly.entity_id
_entity_poly.type
_entity_poly.pdbx_seq_one_letter_code
_entity_poly.pdbx_strand_id
1 'polypeptide(L)'
;MVNLLQSVACAIGSGGDNVKDVLPALVCSLEELDDLCTKLVDETLKRKLTLYLSSLGGHNLGDTVHRIFKRLGSNGVWSQYSLKRRKGKLAFTDLPICKVVNRAYLRYFTVAKLSEEECEIRETLKHATKRKGAPKYKEPEPKRPMRHKCLVQESSDSDD
;
A
#
# COMPACT_ATOMS: atom_id res chain seq x y z
N MET A 1 20.89 28.48 -6.18
CA MET A 1 21.62 27.94 -5.00
C MET A 1 21.43 26.44 -5.00
N VAL A 2 22.51 25.72 -5.27
CA VAL A 2 22.54 24.30 -5.57
C VAL A 2 22.68 23.48 -4.28
N ASN A 3 21.82 22.47 -4.16
CA ASN A 3 21.90 21.22 -3.39
C ASN A 3 22.88 21.13 -2.19
N LEU A 4 22.32 21.06 -0.98
CA LEU A 4 23.01 20.53 0.19
C LEU A 4 22.61 19.06 0.37
N LEU A 5 23.43 18.16 -0.17
CA LEU A 5 23.34 16.72 0.07
C LEU A 5 24.17 16.34 1.31
N GLN A 6 23.58 15.40 2.05
CA GLN A 6 24.19 14.42 2.96
C GLN A 6 24.63 14.87 4.36
N SER A 7 23.93 14.37 5.39
CA SER A 7 24.55 13.46 6.36
C SER A 7 23.50 12.76 7.23
N VAL A 8 23.23 11.49 6.93
CA VAL A 8 22.77 10.52 7.94
C VAL A 8 23.57 9.25 7.72
N ALA A 9 24.65 9.10 8.48
CA ALA A 9 25.39 7.86 8.60
C ALA A 9 24.50 6.82 9.30
N CYS A 10 23.82 5.97 8.53
CA CYS A 10 23.28 4.74 9.08
C CYS A 10 24.41 3.72 9.11
N ALA A 11 24.95 3.45 10.30
CA ALA A 11 25.86 2.35 10.53
C ALA A 11 25.27 1.06 9.96
N ILE A 12 25.91 0.54 8.91
CA ILE A 12 25.64 -0.79 8.37
C ILE A 12 26.40 -1.74 9.29
N GLY A 13 25.70 -2.24 10.31
CA GLY A 13 26.12 -3.44 11.02
C GLY A 13 26.08 -4.60 10.03
N SER A 14 27.27 -5.07 9.65
CA SER A 14 27.46 -6.32 8.92
C SER A 14 26.99 -7.47 9.82
N GLY A 15 25.91 -8.12 9.39
CA GLY A 15 25.34 -9.31 10.03
C GLY A 15 24.58 -10.05 8.95
N GLY A 16 25.28 -10.99 8.29
CA GLY A 16 24.70 -11.83 7.27
C GLY A 16 23.75 -12.84 7.91
N ASP A 17 22.46 -12.54 7.91
CA ASP A 17 21.40 -13.51 8.19
C ASP A 17 20.21 -13.22 7.26
N ASN A 18 20.10 -14.06 6.24
CA ASN A 18 18.91 -14.43 5.48
C ASN A 18 17.83 -13.35 5.27
N VAL A 19 17.98 -12.58 4.19
CA VAL A 19 16.99 -11.56 3.76
C VAL A 19 15.62 -12.18 3.41
N LYS A 20 15.54 -13.50 3.20
CA LYS A 20 14.29 -14.21 2.86
C LYS A 20 13.41 -14.49 4.09
N ASP A 21 13.98 -14.61 5.28
CA ASP A 21 13.25 -14.96 6.51
C ASP A 21 12.47 -13.77 7.13
N VAL A 22 12.60 -12.57 6.55
CA VAL A 22 12.02 -11.34 7.11
C VAL A 22 10.98 -10.70 6.18
N LEU A 23 10.78 -11.25 4.98
CA LEU A 23 9.69 -10.81 4.12
C LEU A 23 8.38 -11.29 4.74
N PRO A 24 7.48 -10.40 5.18
CA PRO A 24 6.15 -10.84 5.59
C PRO A 24 5.55 -11.57 4.40
N ALA A 25 5.19 -12.83 4.59
CA ALA A 25 4.21 -13.44 3.72
C ALA A 25 2.96 -12.53 3.73
N LEU A 26 2.29 -12.43 2.59
CA LEU A 26 1.12 -11.57 2.49
C LEU A 26 0.06 -12.08 3.47
N VAL A 27 -0.28 -11.25 4.46
CA VAL A 27 -1.25 -11.61 5.49
C VAL A 27 -2.64 -11.72 4.86
N CYS A 28 -3.22 -12.92 4.89
CA CYS A 28 -4.48 -13.27 4.24
C CYS A 28 -5.64 -13.40 5.24
N SER A 29 -5.35 -13.59 6.54
CA SER A 29 -6.34 -13.71 7.61
C SER A 29 -6.11 -12.72 8.76
N LEU A 30 -7.09 -12.57 9.65
CA LEU A 30 -6.94 -11.74 10.86
C LEU A 30 -6.00 -12.39 11.89
N GLU A 31 -5.96 -13.71 11.95
CA GLU A 31 -5.07 -14.47 12.83
C GLU A 31 -3.61 -14.29 12.44
N GLU A 32 -3.30 -14.38 11.14
CA GLU A 32 -1.95 -14.10 10.63
C GLU A 32 -1.52 -12.64 10.88
N LEU A 33 -2.48 -11.70 10.88
CA LEU A 33 -2.20 -10.29 11.22
C LEU A 33 -1.88 -10.13 12.70
N ASP A 34 -2.61 -10.84 13.56
CA ASP A 34 -2.38 -10.84 15.00
C ASP A 34 -1.03 -11.48 15.34
N ASP A 35 -0.71 -12.62 14.75
CA ASP A 35 0.59 -13.29 14.83
C ASP A 35 1.75 -12.38 14.39
N LEU A 36 1.55 -11.62 13.31
CA LEU A 36 2.55 -10.62 12.91
C LEU A 36 2.68 -9.53 13.98
N CYS A 37 1.56 -9.04 14.51
CA CYS A 37 1.55 -8.00 15.54
C CYS A 37 2.19 -8.44 16.85
N THR A 38 2.03 -9.70 17.27
CA THR A 38 2.69 -10.26 18.46
C THR A 38 4.20 -10.39 18.26
N LYS A 39 4.65 -10.80 17.06
CA LYS A 39 6.09 -10.84 16.71
C LYS A 39 6.74 -9.46 16.67
N LEU A 40 5.99 -8.39 16.42
CA LEU A 40 6.50 -7.00 16.44
C LEU A 40 6.87 -6.47 17.83
N VAL A 41 6.82 -7.29 18.88
CA VAL A 41 7.51 -7.03 20.15
C VAL A 41 9.03 -7.04 19.96
N ASP A 42 9.55 -7.86 19.05
CA ASP A 42 10.99 -7.86 18.70
C ASP A 42 11.36 -6.59 17.92
N GLU A 43 12.21 -5.75 18.53
CA GLU A 43 12.72 -4.52 17.92
C GLU A 43 13.61 -4.79 16.70
N THR A 44 14.29 -5.95 16.64
CA THR A 44 15.10 -6.35 15.49
C THR A 44 14.21 -6.59 14.29
N LEU A 45 13.16 -7.42 14.45
CA LEU A 45 12.15 -7.64 13.42
C LEU A 45 11.48 -6.32 13.02
N LYS A 46 11.06 -5.50 13.99
CA LYS A 46 10.44 -4.19 13.75
C LYS A 46 11.32 -3.29 12.89
N ARG A 47 12.63 -3.22 13.19
CA ARG A 47 13.60 -2.44 12.42
C ARG A 47 13.76 -3.00 11.02
N LYS A 48 13.97 -4.31 10.86
CA LYS A 48 14.13 -4.94 9.55
C LYS A 48 12.88 -4.74 8.67
N LEU A 49 11.68 -4.90 9.25
CA LEU A 49 10.43 -4.66 8.54
C LEU A 49 10.25 -3.19 8.15
N THR A 50 10.59 -2.26 9.05
CA THR A 50 10.55 -0.82 8.74
C THR A 50 11.47 -0.50 7.55
N LEU A 51 12.69 -1.03 7.55
CA LEU A 51 13.65 -0.86 6.44
C LEU A 51 13.08 -1.41 5.14
N TYR A 52 12.55 -2.63 5.19
CA TYR A 52 11.94 -3.29 4.05
C TYR A 52 10.79 -2.46 3.46
N LEU A 53 9.82 -2.05 4.27
CA LEU A 53 8.68 -1.26 3.81
C LEU A 53 9.11 0.10 3.27
N SER A 54 10.10 0.75 3.89
CA SER A 54 10.64 2.02 3.38
C SER A 54 11.33 1.88 2.02
N SER A 55 11.85 0.69 1.70
CA SER A 55 12.49 0.40 0.41
C SER A 55 11.50 0.21 -0.74
N LEU A 56 10.20 -0.01 -0.45
CA LEU A 56 9.18 -0.18 -1.50
C LEU A 56 8.98 1.10 -2.33
N GLY A 57 9.15 2.26 -1.67
CA GLY A 57 8.98 3.59 -2.25
C GLY A 57 7.64 3.77 -2.97
N GLY A 58 7.62 4.74 -3.87
CA GLY A 58 6.46 5.07 -4.71
C GLY A 58 6.65 6.41 -5.40
N HIS A 59 5.85 6.65 -6.44
CA HIS A 59 5.90 7.92 -7.18
C HIS A 59 5.36 9.10 -6.36
N ASN A 60 4.46 8.81 -5.41
CA ASN A 60 3.87 9.78 -4.50
C ASN A 60 3.47 9.09 -3.17
N LEU A 61 2.95 9.89 -2.24
CA LEU A 61 2.55 9.46 -0.90
C LEU A 61 1.55 8.28 -0.95
N GLY A 62 0.48 8.44 -1.73
CA GLY A 62 -0.57 7.43 -1.88
C GLY A 62 -0.08 6.14 -2.52
N ASP A 63 0.76 6.22 -3.55
CA ASP A 63 1.38 5.03 -4.18
C ASP A 63 2.25 4.26 -3.18
N THR A 64 3.02 4.98 -2.35
CA THR A 64 3.87 4.37 -1.31
C THR A 64 3.04 3.63 -0.27
N VAL A 65 2.01 4.29 0.28
CA VAL A 65 1.09 3.66 1.24
C VAL A 65 0.39 2.45 0.60
N HIS A 66 -0.05 2.60 -0.66
CA HIS A 66 -0.71 1.51 -1.38
C HIS A 66 0.20 0.29 -1.56
N ARG A 67 1.47 0.50 -1.93
CA ARG A 67 2.47 -0.57 -2.07
C ARG A 67 2.74 -1.26 -0.74
N ILE A 68 2.88 -0.50 0.34
CA ILE A 68 3.04 -1.03 1.70
C ILE A 68 1.86 -1.93 2.06
N PHE A 69 0.62 -1.45 1.91
CA PHE A 69 -0.58 -2.23 2.25
C PHE A 69 -0.73 -3.48 1.39
N LYS A 70 -0.49 -3.37 0.08
CA LYS A 70 -0.52 -4.51 -0.84
C LYS A 70 0.52 -5.56 -0.47
N ARG A 71 1.66 -5.14 0.08
CA ARG A 71 2.72 -6.07 0.49
C ARG A 71 2.43 -6.73 1.82
N LEU A 72 1.85 -5.99 2.77
CA LEU A 72 1.56 -6.47 4.10
C LEU A 72 0.39 -7.45 4.15
N GLY A 73 -0.67 -7.24 3.34
CA GLY A 73 -1.86 -8.07 3.47
C GLY A 73 -2.91 -7.88 2.39
N SER A 74 -3.91 -8.76 2.44
CA SER A 74 -5.00 -8.78 1.47
C SER A 74 -6.00 -7.65 1.69
N ASN A 75 -6.72 -7.27 0.63
CA ASN A 75 -7.85 -6.34 0.78
C ASN A 75 -8.96 -6.91 1.68
N GLY A 76 -9.08 -8.24 1.79
CA GLY A 76 -9.99 -8.91 2.71
C GLY A 76 -9.70 -8.54 4.16
N VAL A 77 -8.43 -8.64 4.57
CA VAL A 77 -7.95 -8.21 5.89
C VAL A 77 -8.18 -6.72 6.09
N TRP A 78 -7.66 -5.88 5.17
CA TRP A 78 -7.77 -4.42 5.29
C TRP A 78 -9.21 -3.90 5.28
N SER A 79 -10.14 -4.64 4.67
CA SER A 79 -11.56 -4.27 4.65
C SER A 79 -12.20 -4.29 6.04
N GLN A 80 -11.64 -5.04 7.00
CA GLN A 80 -12.11 -5.13 8.40
C GLN A 80 -11.65 -3.94 9.26
N TYR A 81 -10.74 -3.13 8.74
CA TYR A 81 -10.16 -2.00 9.47
C TYR A 81 -10.62 -0.65 8.92
N SER A 82 -10.50 0.34 9.79
CA SER A 82 -10.62 1.77 9.51
C SER A 82 -9.53 2.50 10.28
N LEU A 83 -9.17 3.73 9.92
CA LEU A 83 -8.09 4.43 10.62
C LEU A 83 -8.36 4.53 12.14
N LYS A 84 -9.49 5.12 12.55
CA LYS A 84 -9.87 5.37 13.96
C LYS A 84 -11.26 4.78 14.29
N ARG A 85 -11.43 3.45 14.18
CA ARG A 85 -12.65 2.69 14.51
C ARG A 85 -13.97 3.34 14.03
N ARG A 86 -14.41 3.02 12.81
CA ARG A 86 -15.69 3.51 12.25
C ARG A 86 -16.54 2.39 11.66
N LYS A 87 -17.86 2.53 11.76
CA LYS A 87 -18.86 1.64 11.13
C LYS A 87 -18.69 0.16 11.51
N GLY A 88 -18.41 -0.12 12.78
CA GLY A 88 -18.20 -1.48 13.29
C GLY A 88 -16.86 -2.12 12.90
N LYS A 89 -15.96 -1.37 12.24
CA LYS A 89 -14.62 -1.85 11.88
C LYS A 89 -13.62 -1.63 13.01
N LEU A 90 -12.58 -2.46 13.02
CA LEU A 90 -11.44 -2.32 13.93
C LEU A 90 -10.62 -1.06 13.60
N ALA A 91 -9.86 -0.55 14.58
CA ALA A 91 -8.97 0.59 14.37
C ALA A 91 -7.60 0.10 13.91
N PHE A 92 -7.12 0.62 12.78
CA PHE A 92 -5.78 0.34 12.29
C PHE A 92 -4.73 0.98 13.21
N THR A 93 -5.03 2.15 13.78
CA THR A 93 -4.13 2.86 14.71
C THR A 93 -3.77 2.06 15.96
N ASP A 94 -4.60 1.09 16.33
CA ASP A 94 -4.40 0.27 17.53
C ASP A 94 -3.38 -0.86 17.27
N LEU A 95 -3.11 -1.19 16.00
CA LEU A 95 -2.21 -2.29 15.65
C LEU A 95 -0.73 -1.88 15.77
N PRO A 96 0.15 -2.74 16.32
CA PRO A 96 1.60 -2.53 16.31
C PRO A 96 2.18 -2.26 14.91
N ILE A 97 1.63 -2.91 13.87
CA ILE A 97 2.07 -2.72 12.48
C ILE A 97 1.84 -1.28 12.00
N CYS A 98 0.85 -0.54 12.53
CA CYS A 98 0.64 0.87 12.19
C CYS A 98 1.87 1.72 12.52
N LYS A 99 2.51 1.47 13.68
CA LYS A 99 3.75 2.17 14.06
C LYS A 99 4.90 1.88 13.09
N VAL A 100 4.95 0.67 12.54
CA VAL A 100 5.95 0.27 11.55
C VAL A 100 5.70 0.97 10.22
N VAL A 101 4.45 1.04 9.77
CA VAL A 101 4.05 1.76 8.55
C VAL A 101 4.42 3.24 8.66
N ASN A 102 4.04 3.90 9.77
CA ASN A 102 4.37 5.31 10.01
C ASN A 102 5.88 5.57 9.97
N ARG A 103 6.68 4.70 10.61
CA ARG A 103 8.14 4.81 10.57
C ARG A 103 8.70 4.58 9.17
N ALA A 104 8.16 3.63 8.42
CA ALA A 104 8.60 3.34 7.06
C ALA A 104 8.30 4.51 6.11
N TYR A 105 7.12 5.11 6.24
CA TYR A 105 6.69 6.25 5.46
C TYR A 105 7.55 7.49 5.74
N LEU A 106 7.74 7.85 7.01
CA LEU A 106 8.56 9.02 7.38
C LEU A 106 10.04 8.87 6.99
N ARG A 107 10.54 7.62 6.89
CA ARG A 107 11.88 7.36 6.37
C ARG A 107 12.00 7.64 4.87
N TYR A 108 10.94 7.42 4.11
CA TYR A 108 10.93 7.69 2.67
C TYR A 108 10.61 9.16 2.36
N PHE A 109 9.63 9.74 3.05
CA PHE A 109 9.24 11.14 2.92
C PHE A 109 9.65 11.96 4.15
N THR A 110 10.84 12.55 4.10
CA THR A 110 11.43 13.28 5.23
C THR A 110 10.73 14.60 5.56
N VAL A 111 9.97 15.16 4.62
CA VAL A 111 9.29 16.47 4.75
C VAL A 111 7.76 16.31 4.91
N ALA A 112 7.23 15.11 4.72
CA ALA A 112 5.78 14.88 4.77
C ALA A 112 5.25 14.91 6.21
N LYS A 113 4.01 15.40 6.36
CA LYS A 113 3.34 15.42 7.66
C LYS A 113 2.64 14.08 7.91
N LEU A 114 2.64 13.64 9.16
CA LEU A 114 1.85 12.47 9.60
C LEU A 114 0.36 12.60 9.22
N SER A 115 -0.19 13.81 9.13
CA SER A 115 -1.57 14.04 8.70
C SER A 115 -1.81 13.64 7.23
N GLU A 116 -0.83 13.82 6.36
CA GLU A 116 -0.91 13.45 4.95
C GLU A 116 -0.86 11.92 4.81
N GLU A 117 0.03 11.28 5.57
CA GLU A 117 0.08 9.82 5.67
C GLU A 117 -1.26 9.24 6.14
N GLU A 118 -1.80 9.76 7.25
CA GLU A 118 -3.09 9.31 7.78
C GLU A 118 -4.22 9.46 6.77
N CYS A 119 -4.17 10.48 5.91
CA CYS A 119 -5.12 10.67 4.83
C CYS A 119 -5.04 9.53 3.81
N GLU A 120 -3.83 9.19 3.36
CA GLU A 120 -3.60 8.11 2.39
C GLU A 120 -3.92 6.72 2.95
N ILE A 121 -3.60 6.47 4.23
CA ILE A 121 -3.98 5.23 4.94
C ILE A 121 -5.50 5.13 5.00
N ARG A 122 -6.18 6.22 5.37
CA ARG A 122 -7.65 6.24 5.46
C ARG A 122 -8.30 5.97 4.12
N GLU A 123 -7.84 6.60 3.05
CA GLU A 123 -8.38 6.37 1.70
C GLU A 123 -8.09 4.93 1.25
N THR A 124 -6.89 4.40 1.52
CA THR A 124 -6.56 2.99 1.24
C THR A 124 -7.52 2.01 1.93
N LEU A 125 -7.77 2.19 3.23
CA LEU A 125 -8.69 1.34 4.02
C LEU A 125 -10.16 1.50 3.59
N LYS A 126 -10.57 2.72 3.23
CA LYS A 126 -11.93 3.02 2.74
C LYS A 126 -12.22 2.29 1.42
N HIS A 127 -11.23 2.20 0.54
CA HIS A 127 -11.36 1.54 -0.76
C HIS A 127 -11.09 0.03 -0.72
N ALA A 128 -10.47 -0.51 0.34
CA ALA A 128 -10.17 -1.93 0.48
C ALA A 128 -11.41 -2.83 0.27
N THR A 129 -12.59 -2.44 0.77
CA THR A 129 -13.85 -3.21 0.62
C THR A 129 -14.31 -3.40 -0.82
N LYS A 130 -13.90 -2.49 -1.73
CA LYS A 130 -14.32 -2.49 -3.14
C LYS A 130 -13.25 -3.09 -4.06
N ARG A 131 -12.10 -3.50 -3.53
CA ARG A 131 -10.99 -4.06 -4.30
C ARG A 131 -11.06 -5.59 -4.34
N LYS A 132 -10.42 -6.19 -5.34
CA LYS A 132 -10.37 -7.65 -5.51
C LYS A 132 -9.90 -8.34 -4.23
N GLY A 133 -10.59 -9.42 -3.86
CA GLY A 133 -10.32 -10.19 -2.64
C GLY A 133 -11.03 -9.70 -1.37
N ALA A 134 -11.85 -8.64 -1.45
CA ALA A 134 -12.67 -8.20 -0.32
C ALA A 134 -14.11 -8.73 -0.41
N PRO A 135 -14.84 -8.87 0.72
CA PRO A 135 -16.19 -9.47 0.74
C PRO A 135 -17.24 -8.76 -0.12
N LYS A 136 -17.04 -7.47 -0.43
CA LYS A 136 -17.97 -6.64 -1.20
C LYS A 136 -17.47 -6.35 -2.62
N TYR A 137 -16.42 -7.04 -3.08
CA TYR A 137 -15.93 -6.90 -4.45
C TYR A 137 -16.95 -7.43 -5.45
N LYS A 138 -17.24 -6.61 -6.46
CA LYS A 138 -17.96 -7.04 -7.67
C LYS A 138 -16.97 -6.98 -8.81
N GLU A 139 -16.78 -8.09 -9.51
CA GLU A 139 -15.95 -8.12 -10.71
C GLU A 139 -16.56 -7.15 -11.73
N PRO A 140 -15.80 -6.17 -12.25
CA PRO A 140 -16.33 -5.26 -13.25
C PRO A 140 -16.68 -6.08 -14.49
N GLU A 141 -17.91 -5.93 -14.97
CA GLU A 141 -18.31 -6.62 -16.19
C GLU A 141 -17.37 -6.24 -17.34
N PRO A 142 -16.98 -7.20 -18.20
CA PRO A 142 -16.10 -6.92 -19.32
C PRO A 142 -16.73 -5.82 -20.17
N LYS A 143 -16.02 -4.70 -20.33
CA LYS A 143 -16.46 -3.61 -21.22
C LYS A 143 -16.70 -4.23 -22.59
N ARG A 144 -17.97 -4.24 -23.04
CA ARG A 144 -18.31 -4.68 -24.40
C ARG A 144 -17.44 -3.89 -25.37
N PRO A 145 -16.76 -4.54 -26.33
CA PRO A 145 -15.93 -3.83 -27.30
C PRO A 145 -16.79 -2.78 -27.99
N MET A 146 -16.30 -1.53 -28.01
CA MET A 146 -16.92 -0.45 -28.77
C MET A 146 -16.99 -0.89 -30.22
N ARG A 147 -18.20 -1.09 -30.75
CA ARG A 147 -18.41 -1.23 -32.19
C ARG A 147 -18.00 0.09 -32.82
N HIS A 148 -16.82 0.14 -33.44
CA HIS A 148 -16.49 1.20 -34.37
C HIS A 148 -17.56 1.20 -35.47
N LYS A 149 -18.36 2.26 -35.55
CA LYS A 149 -19.19 2.51 -36.74
C LYS A 149 -18.20 2.73 -37.88
N CYS A 150 -18.12 1.77 -38.79
CA CYS A 150 -17.52 1.97 -40.10
C CYS A 150 -18.36 3.05 -40.78
N LEU A 151 -17.84 4.28 -40.84
CA LEU A 151 -18.45 5.34 -41.63
C LEU A 151 -18.19 4.94 -43.09
N VAL A 152 -19.20 4.37 -43.75
CA VAL A 152 -19.20 4.22 -45.20
C VAL A 152 -19.27 5.65 -45.74
N GLN A 153 -18.14 6.17 -46.21
CA GLN A 153 -18.14 7.34 -47.08
C GLN A 153 -18.58 6.82 -48.45
N GLU A 154 -19.82 7.13 -48.84
CA GLU A 154 -20.22 7.08 -50.24
C GLU A 154 -19.48 8.22 -50.94
N SER A 155 -18.41 7.86 -51.65
CA SER A 155 -17.79 8.70 -52.66
C SER A 155 -18.69 8.68 -53.90
N SER A 156 -19.45 9.76 -54.10
CA SER A 156 -20.06 10.05 -55.40
C SER A 156 -19.11 10.95 -56.17
N ASP A 157 -18.26 10.33 -56.98
CA ASP A 157 -17.60 10.95 -58.13
C ASP A 157 -18.42 10.68 -59.40
N SER A 158 -18.14 11.47 -60.45
CA SER A 158 -18.64 11.47 -61.84
C SER A 158 -19.74 12.52 -62.11
N ASP A 159 -19.41 13.69 -62.66
CA ASP A 159 -18.89 14.05 -64.01
C ASP A 159 -19.96 13.95 -65.12
N ASP A 160 -20.63 15.08 -65.41
CA ASP A 160 -20.76 15.77 -66.71
C ASP A 160 -21.81 16.90 -66.65
#